data_AF-A0AAD5IGG6-F1
#
_entry.id   AF-A0AAD5IGG6-F1
#
_cell.length_a   1.000
_cell.length_b   1.000
_cell.length_c   1.000
_cell.angle_alpha   90.00
_cell.angle_beta   90.00
_cell.angle_gamma   90.00
#
_symmetry.space_group_name_H-M   'P 1'
#
loop_
_entity.id
_entity.type
_entity.pdbx_description
1 polymer ?
#
loop_
_entity_poly.entity_id
_entity_poly.type
_entity_poly.pdbx_seq_one_letter_code
_entity_poly.pdbx_strand_id
1 'polypeptide(L)'
;MASLTQLRELTLKDCINCEHLSPLGKLPLLQKLRIERMRSLKRVGNEFLGIKNNHSSSSSSLIFFPKLESLVFENLENWADWEYEITENFAIMPCLSHCYIEYCPKLKALPNHFLQAISLKKLGIDEDCPVLLEPAEIYHHLPIKRNTRLKQQNRTVKRRSLTKGIVNLSGGVAVIQV
;
A
#
# COMPACT_ATOMS: atom_id res chain seq x y z
N MET A 1 -13.53 -22.80 0.06
CA MET A 1 -12.48 -21.78 -0.03
C MET A 1 -13.13 -20.42 0.22
N ALA A 2 -12.72 -19.68 1.25
CA ALA A 2 -13.29 -18.37 1.53
C ALA A 2 -12.91 -17.40 0.41
N SER A 3 -13.90 -16.77 -0.22
CA SER A 3 -13.67 -15.79 -1.27
C SER A 3 -13.28 -14.45 -0.63
N LEU A 4 -12.13 -13.89 -1.02
CA LEU A 4 -11.65 -12.57 -0.56
C LEU A 4 -12.39 -11.41 -1.26
N THR A 5 -13.40 -11.68 -2.08
CA THR A 5 -14.12 -10.64 -2.85
C THR A 5 -14.91 -9.66 -1.98
N GLN A 6 -15.21 -10.04 -0.73
CA GLN A 6 -15.89 -9.19 0.25
C GLN A 6 -14.93 -8.46 1.20
N LEU A 7 -13.62 -8.61 0.98
CA LEU A 7 -12.60 -7.99 1.84
C LEU A 7 -12.55 -6.48 1.62
N ARG A 8 -12.74 -5.73 2.70
CA ARG A 8 -12.72 -4.25 2.74
C ARG A 8 -11.47 -3.71 3.41
N GLU A 9 -10.95 -4.43 4.40
CA GLU A 9 -9.75 -4.00 5.12
C GLU A 9 -8.78 -5.18 5.22
N LEU A 10 -7.52 -4.92 4.85
CA LEU A 10 -6.45 -5.90 4.92
C LEU A 10 -5.25 -5.29 5.62
N THR A 11 -4.72 -5.99 6.61
CA THR A 11 -3.43 -5.68 7.22
C THR A 11 -2.47 -6.85 7.03
N LEU A 12 -1.34 -6.60 6.38
CA LEU A 12 -0.20 -7.52 6.33
C LEU A 12 0.81 -7.07 7.38
N LYS A 13 1.15 -7.96 8.31
CA LYS A 13 1.83 -7.60 9.55
C LYS A 13 2.91 -8.61 9.87
N ASP A 14 4.10 -8.17 10.25
CA ASP A 14 5.20 -9.04 10.70
C ASP A 14 5.61 -10.12 9.68
N CYS A 15 5.34 -9.93 8.38
CA CYS A 15 5.76 -10.85 7.31
C CYS A 15 7.24 -10.63 6.97
N ILE A 16 8.13 -10.85 7.95
CA ILE A 16 9.52 -10.39 7.92
C ILE A 16 10.37 -10.99 6.78
N ASN A 17 10.03 -12.19 6.28
CA ASN A 17 10.77 -12.90 5.23
C ASN A 17 10.17 -12.70 3.82
N CYS A 18 9.09 -11.94 3.68
CA CYS A 18 8.45 -11.72 2.39
C CYS A 18 9.19 -10.64 1.60
N GLU A 19 9.86 -11.06 0.52
CA GLU A 19 10.58 -10.15 -0.38
C GLU A 19 9.68 -9.46 -1.42
N HIS A 20 8.52 -10.06 -1.69
CA HIS A 20 7.53 -9.59 -2.65
C HIS A 20 6.13 -9.62 -2.04
N LEU A 21 5.27 -8.68 -2.44
CA LEU A 21 3.87 -8.69 -2.06
C LEU A 21 3.07 -9.66 -2.94
N SER A 22 2.04 -10.24 -2.34
CA SER A 22 1.04 -11.01 -3.06
C SER A 22 0.23 -10.11 -4.01
N PRO A 23 -0.39 -10.68 -5.07
CA PRO A 23 -1.21 -9.92 -6.01
C PRO A 23 -2.53 -9.50 -5.37
N LEU A 24 -2.59 -8.27 -4.84
CA LEU A 24 -3.75 -7.72 -4.15
C LEU A 24 -4.58 -6.76 -5.01
N GLY A 25 -4.05 -6.29 -6.14
CA GLY A 25 -4.68 -5.27 -6.98
C GLY A 25 -6.04 -5.64 -7.58
N LYS A 26 -6.41 -6.92 -7.58
CA LYS A 26 -7.69 -7.41 -8.09
C LYS A 26 -8.78 -7.53 -7.02
N LEU A 27 -8.51 -7.11 -5.78
CA LEU A 27 -9.51 -7.10 -4.71
C LEU A 27 -10.52 -5.95 -4.94
N PRO A 28 -11.79 -6.25 -5.30
CA PRO A 28 -12.70 -5.24 -5.85
C PRO A 28 -13.34 -4.34 -4.78
N LEU A 29 -13.38 -4.80 -3.52
CA LEU A 29 -14.01 -4.08 -2.41
C LEU A 29 -13.02 -3.58 -1.36
N LEU A 30 -11.71 -3.75 -1.59
CA LEU A 30 -10.70 -3.34 -0.63
C LEU A 30 -10.64 -1.81 -0.53
N GLN A 31 -10.93 -1.29 0.65
CA GLN A 31 -10.96 0.14 0.98
C GLN A 31 -9.74 0.57 1.79
N LYS A 32 -9.22 -0.32 2.65
CA LYS A 32 -8.05 -0.03 3.48
C LYS A 32 -7.02 -1.12 3.38
N LEU A 33 -5.77 -0.73 3.11
CA LEU A 33 -4.63 -1.65 3.07
C LEU A 33 -3.52 -1.10 3.95
N ARG A 34 -3.05 -1.93 4.88
CA ARG A 34 -1.94 -1.63 5.77
C ARG A 34 -0.87 -2.71 5.62
N ILE A 35 0.37 -2.30 5.45
CA ILE A 35 1.52 -3.17 5.28
C ILE A 35 2.55 -2.72 6.31
N GLU A 36 2.82 -3.55 7.31
CA GLU A 36 3.67 -3.19 8.43
C GLU A 36 4.68 -4.28 8.80
N ARG A 37 5.88 -3.83 9.19
CA ARG A 37 6.96 -4.69 9.71
C ARG A 37 7.36 -5.84 8.77
N MET A 38 7.38 -5.58 7.46
CA MET A 38 7.85 -6.52 6.44
C MET A 38 9.32 -6.24 6.09
N ARG A 39 10.23 -6.65 6.96
CA ARG A 39 11.66 -6.28 6.89
C ARG A 39 12.34 -6.66 5.58
N SER A 40 12.00 -7.80 4.97
CA SER A 40 12.66 -8.25 3.72
C SER A 40 12.05 -7.68 2.44
N LEU A 41 10.95 -6.93 2.51
CA LEU A 41 10.33 -6.32 1.34
C LEU A 41 11.27 -5.25 0.77
N LYS A 42 11.69 -5.43 -0.49
CA LYS A 42 12.63 -4.51 -1.17
C LYS A 42 11.94 -3.61 -2.18
N ARG A 43 10.89 -4.12 -2.84
CA ARG A 43 10.20 -3.44 -3.93
C ARG A 43 8.69 -3.68 -3.87
N VAL A 44 7.93 -2.65 -4.27
CA VAL A 44 6.51 -2.77 -4.61
C VAL A 44 6.35 -2.45 -6.10
N GLY A 45 5.99 -3.47 -6.89
CA GLY A 45 5.85 -3.35 -8.34
C GLY A 45 4.62 -4.07 -8.91
N ASN A 46 4.66 -4.39 -10.21
CA ASN A 46 3.53 -4.98 -10.95
C ASN A 46 3.01 -6.29 -10.34
N GLU A 47 3.84 -7.03 -9.60
CA GLU A 47 3.43 -8.23 -8.85
C GLU A 47 2.28 -7.93 -7.88
N PHE A 48 2.27 -6.73 -7.31
CA PHE A 48 1.26 -6.27 -6.37
C PHE A 48 -0.10 -6.03 -7.03
N LEU A 49 -0.09 -5.62 -8.30
CA LEU A 49 -1.30 -5.42 -9.11
C LEU A 49 -1.88 -6.77 -9.61
N GLY A 50 -1.10 -7.86 -9.54
CA GLY A 50 -1.48 -9.15 -10.09
C GLY A 50 -1.44 -9.19 -11.62
N ILE A 51 -0.58 -8.35 -12.21
CA ILE A 51 -0.22 -8.41 -13.62
C ILE A 51 0.79 -9.55 -13.76
N LYS A 52 0.45 -10.58 -14.54
CA LYS A 52 1.39 -11.61 -14.97
C LYS A 52 1.83 -11.28 -16.40
N ASN A 53 3.06 -11.62 -16.78
CA ASN A 53 3.73 -11.30 -18.05
C ASN A 53 3.01 -11.75 -19.35
N ASN A 54 1.78 -12.27 -19.27
CA ASN A 54 1.01 -12.82 -20.39
C ASN A 54 -0.32 -12.09 -20.63
N HIS A 55 -0.44 -10.78 -20.31
CA HIS A 55 -1.61 -10.04 -20.77
C HIS A 55 -1.45 -9.71 -22.26
N SER A 56 -1.92 -10.64 -23.08
CA SER A 56 -2.34 -10.40 -24.45
C SER A 56 -3.37 -9.27 -24.46
N SER A 57 -3.15 -8.37 -25.39
CA SER A 57 -3.89 -7.15 -25.71
C SER A 57 -5.39 -7.40 -25.73
N SER A 58 -6.05 -7.17 -24.60
CA SER A 58 -7.49 -6.96 -24.55
C SER A 58 -7.71 -5.47 -24.37
N SER A 59 -8.46 -4.88 -25.29
CA SER A 59 -8.78 -3.45 -25.41
C SER A 59 -9.58 -2.85 -24.24
N SER A 60 -9.67 -3.54 -23.10
CA SER A 60 -10.34 -3.05 -21.91
C SER A 60 -9.36 -2.37 -20.95
N SER A 61 -9.65 -1.13 -20.55
CA SER A 61 -8.93 -0.47 -19.47
C SER A 61 -8.95 -1.33 -18.20
N LEU A 62 -7.78 -1.59 -17.60
CA LEU A 62 -7.68 -2.35 -16.35
C LEU A 62 -7.66 -1.39 -15.16
N ILE A 63 -8.52 -1.67 -14.18
CA ILE A 63 -8.58 -0.91 -12.93
C ILE A 63 -8.07 -1.80 -11.80
N PHE A 64 -7.01 -1.37 -11.13
CA PHE A 64 -6.45 -2.04 -9.96
C PHE A 64 -6.81 -1.26 -8.70
N PHE A 65 -7.18 -1.98 -7.64
CA PHE A 65 -7.63 -1.41 -6.37
C PHE A 65 -8.77 -0.38 -6.56
N PRO A 66 -9.89 -0.76 -7.19
CA PRO A 66 -10.91 0.18 -7.66
C PRO A 66 -11.59 0.97 -6.54
N LYS A 67 -11.52 0.51 -5.28
CA LYS A 67 -12.16 1.15 -4.12
C LYS A 67 -11.18 1.50 -3.00
N LEU A 68 -9.87 1.39 -3.24
CA LEU A 68 -8.90 1.63 -2.17
C LEU A 68 -8.87 3.11 -1.83
N GLU A 69 -9.21 3.43 -0.58
CA GLU A 69 -9.31 4.79 -0.07
C GLU A 69 -8.12 5.14 0.82
N SER A 70 -7.57 4.16 1.54
CA SER A 70 -6.46 4.34 2.48
C SER A 70 -5.37 3.29 2.30
N LEU A 71 -4.14 3.75 2.12
CA LEU A 71 -2.93 2.94 2.02
C LEU A 71 -1.93 3.35 3.10
N VAL A 72 -1.39 2.38 3.83
CA VAL A 72 -0.39 2.60 4.88
C VAL A 72 0.77 1.64 4.71
N PHE A 73 1.97 2.19 4.68
CA PHE A 73 3.24 1.47 4.78
C PHE A 73 3.96 1.92 6.06
N GLU A 74 4.26 0.96 6.94
CA GLU A 74 4.87 1.25 8.24
C GLU A 74 6.04 0.30 8.55
N ASN A 75 7.19 0.86 8.92
CA ASN A 75 8.37 0.09 9.36
C ASN A 75 8.83 -0.95 8.32
N LEU A 76 9.13 -0.48 7.11
CA LEU A 76 9.62 -1.28 5.98
C LEU A 76 11.09 -0.98 5.72
N GLU A 77 11.96 -1.54 6.55
CA GLU A 77 13.38 -1.17 6.63
C GLU A 77 14.18 -1.31 5.32
N ASN A 78 13.86 -2.31 4.50
CA ASN A 78 14.58 -2.57 3.25
C ASN A 78 13.85 -2.11 1.99
N TRP A 79 12.67 -1.51 2.12
CA TRP A 79 11.88 -1.10 0.97
C TRP A 79 12.48 0.14 0.33
N ALA A 80 12.94 0.00 -0.91
CA ALA A 80 13.64 1.05 -1.64
C ALA A 80 12.87 1.55 -2.86
N ASP A 81 12.23 0.62 -3.58
CA ASP A 81 11.67 0.90 -4.90
C ASP A 81 10.14 0.75 -4.87
N TRP A 82 9.44 1.78 -5.33
CA TRP A 82 7.99 1.75 -5.53
C TRP A 82 7.63 2.33 -6.88
N GLU A 83 7.43 1.43 -7.84
CA GLU A 83 7.19 1.81 -9.23
C GLU A 83 6.32 0.76 -9.92
N TYR A 84 5.45 1.22 -10.81
CA TYR A 84 4.68 0.35 -11.68
C TYR A 84 5.06 0.65 -13.12
N GLU A 85 5.27 -0.39 -13.92
CA GLU A 85 5.34 -0.25 -15.37
C GLU A 85 3.91 0.01 -15.87
N ILE A 86 3.53 1.28 -15.95
CA ILE A 86 2.20 1.72 -16.36
C ILE A 86 2.12 1.64 -17.89
N THR A 87 1.08 0.98 -18.41
CA THR A 87 0.67 1.15 -19.81
C THR A 87 -0.49 2.13 -19.85
N GLU A 88 -0.69 2.81 -20.99
CA GLU A 88 -1.70 3.88 -21.17
C GLU A 88 -3.13 3.48 -20.79
N ASN A 89 -3.42 2.19 -20.63
CA ASN A 89 -4.73 1.64 -20.34
C ASN A 89 -4.97 1.24 -18.87
N PHE A 90 -4.07 1.57 -17.93
CA PHE A 90 -4.19 1.18 -16.53
C PHE A 90 -4.59 2.35 -15.61
N ALA A 91 -5.64 2.12 -14.80
CA ALA A 91 -5.98 2.98 -13.67
C ALA A 91 -5.60 2.27 -12.36
N ILE A 92 -4.68 2.86 -11.60
CA ILE A 92 -4.19 2.28 -10.34
C ILE A 92 -4.69 3.12 -9.18
N MET A 93 -5.43 2.49 -8.27
CA MET A 93 -5.97 3.09 -7.04
C MET A 93 -6.74 4.41 -7.28
N PRO A 94 -7.74 4.43 -8.18
CA PRO A 94 -8.42 5.67 -8.59
C PRO A 94 -9.14 6.42 -7.44
N CYS A 95 -9.47 5.72 -6.35
CA CYS A 95 -10.15 6.29 -5.19
C CYS A 95 -9.22 6.62 -4.02
N LEU A 96 -7.90 6.52 -4.19
CA LEU A 96 -6.95 6.68 -3.09
C LEU A 96 -6.99 8.11 -2.55
N SER A 97 -7.47 8.25 -1.32
CA SER A 97 -7.65 9.55 -0.67
C SER A 97 -6.60 9.83 0.39
N HIS A 98 -6.08 8.78 1.04
CA HIS A 98 -5.11 8.87 2.12
C HIS A 98 -3.96 7.88 1.92
N CYS A 99 -2.73 8.37 1.89
CA CYS A 99 -1.54 7.54 1.91
C CYS A 99 -0.64 7.95 3.09
N TYR A 100 -0.11 6.96 3.82
CA TYR A 100 0.82 7.18 4.91
C TYR A 100 2.04 6.28 4.76
N ILE A 101 3.23 6.89 4.88
CA ILE A 101 4.53 6.21 4.79
C ILE A 101 5.34 6.58 6.02
N GLU A 102 5.56 5.60 6.89
CA GLU A 102 6.16 5.80 8.21
C GLU A 102 7.30 4.81 8.44
N TYR A 103 8.41 5.28 9.00
CA TYR A 103 9.59 4.44 9.28
C TYR A 103 10.05 3.61 8.06
N CYS A 104 10.12 4.23 6.88
CA CYS A 104 10.56 3.60 5.63
C CYS A 104 11.86 4.26 5.12
N PRO A 105 13.01 4.01 5.76
CA PRO A 105 14.23 4.81 5.61
C PRO A 105 14.95 4.64 4.27
N LYS A 106 14.58 3.65 3.44
CA LYS A 106 15.22 3.39 2.15
C LYS A 106 14.37 3.81 0.95
N LEU A 107 13.12 4.21 1.15
CA LEU A 107 12.22 4.55 0.05
C LEU A 107 12.70 5.82 -0.66
N LYS A 108 13.01 5.69 -1.95
CA LYS A 108 13.65 6.78 -2.72
C LYS A 108 12.66 7.71 -3.42
N ALA A 109 11.58 7.16 -3.96
CA ALA A 109 10.62 7.90 -4.75
C ALA A 109 9.19 7.38 -4.56
N LEU A 110 8.22 8.24 -4.83
CA LEU A 110 6.82 7.84 -4.98
C LEU A 110 6.55 7.44 -6.43
N PRO A 111 5.64 6.48 -6.67
CA PRO A 111 5.30 6.07 -8.03
C PRO A 111 4.56 7.18 -8.78
N ASN A 112 4.87 7.35 -10.07
CA ASN A 112 4.39 8.46 -10.91
C ASN A 112 2.87 8.64 -10.95
N HIS A 113 2.07 7.57 -10.79
CA HIS A 113 0.61 7.69 -10.77
C HIS A 113 0.08 8.51 -9.58
N PHE A 114 0.84 8.66 -8.49
CA PHE A 114 0.46 9.58 -7.40
C PHE A 114 0.40 11.02 -7.90
N LEU A 115 1.27 11.39 -8.83
CA LEU A 115 1.29 12.72 -9.44
C LEU A 115 0.03 13.00 -10.26
N GLN A 116 -0.62 11.94 -10.72
CA GLN A 116 -1.85 11.99 -11.51
C GLN A 116 -3.11 11.71 -10.65
N ALA A 117 -2.93 11.43 -9.35
CA ALA A 117 -4.02 11.01 -8.47
C ALA A 117 -4.87 12.19 -8.02
N ILE A 118 -5.94 12.47 -8.76
CA ILE A 118 -6.91 13.55 -8.50
C ILE A 118 -7.62 13.37 -7.14
N SER A 119 -7.78 12.12 -6.69
CA SER A 119 -8.52 11.79 -5.47
C SER A 119 -7.69 11.89 -4.18
N LEU A 120 -6.36 12.04 -4.28
CA LEU A 120 -5.48 12.07 -3.13
C LEU A 120 -5.67 13.37 -2.34
N LYS A 121 -6.12 13.27 -1.10
CA LYS A 121 -6.40 14.41 -0.21
C LYS A 121 -5.33 14.60 0.84
N LYS A 122 -4.60 13.54 1.19
CA LYS A 122 -3.56 13.57 2.21
C LYS A 122 -2.49 12.54 1.94
N LEU A 123 -1.25 13.00 1.93
CA LEU A 123 -0.05 12.18 1.88
C LEU A 123 0.78 12.47 3.13
N GLY A 124 0.76 11.56 4.10
CA GLY A 124 1.56 11.66 5.31
C GLY A 124 2.89 10.94 5.14
N ILE A 125 4.00 11.66 5.27
CA ILE A 125 5.34 11.07 5.20
C ILE A 125 6.09 11.47 6.47
N ASP A 126 6.68 10.47 7.13
CA ASP A 126 7.50 10.67 8.32
C ASP A 126 8.81 11.42 7.98
N GLU A 127 9.36 12.15 8.94
CA GLU A 127 10.58 12.95 8.74
C GLU A 127 11.81 12.08 8.44
N ASP A 128 11.81 10.83 8.94
CA ASP A 128 12.88 9.86 8.74
C ASP A 128 12.82 9.17 7.35
N CYS A 129 11.82 9.47 6.51
CA CYS A 129 11.69 8.92 5.16
C CYS A 129 12.37 9.85 4.13
N PRO A 130 13.42 9.40 3.40
CA PRO A 130 14.18 10.24 2.49
C PRO A 130 13.47 10.56 1.17
N VAL A 131 12.28 10.01 0.94
CA VAL A 131 11.51 10.12 -0.32
C VAL A 131 11.23 11.57 -0.79
N LEU A 132 11.33 12.54 0.12
CA LEU A 132 11.14 13.97 -0.15
C LEU A 132 12.46 14.76 -0.32
N LEU A 133 13.60 14.07 -0.41
CA LEU A 133 14.92 14.70 -0.55
C LEU A 133 15.35 14.90 -2.03
N GLU A 134 14.70 14.24 -2.98
CA GLU A 134 14.85 14.44 -4.44
C GLU A 134 13.89 15.54 -4.93
N PRO A 135 14.18 16.27 -6.03
CA PRO A 135 13.83 17.68 -6.17
C PRO A 135 12.33 17.94 -5.95
N ALA A 136 12.06 18.73 -4.91
CA ALA A 136 10.74 19.09 -4.41
C ALA A 136 9.76 19.53 -5.52
N GLU A 137 10.28 20.02 -6.65
CA GLU A 137 9.60 20.42 -7.88
C GLU A 137 8.51 19.44 -8.31
N ILE A 138 8.79 18.14 -8.33
CA ILE A 138 7.87 17.13 -8.87
C ILE A 138 6.68 16.89 -7.93
N TYR A 139 6.84 17.09 -6.61
CA TYR A 139 5.81 16.75 -5.62
C TYR A 139 4.98 17.95 -5.13
N HIS A 140 5.21 19.18 -5.62
CA HIS A 140 4.53 20.39 -5.10
C HIS A 140 3.00 20.36 -5.16
N HIS A 141 2.42 19.61 -6.11
CA HIS A 141 0.97 19.50 -6.26
C HIS A 141 0.36 18.42 -5.34
N LEU A 142 1.19 17.58 -4.70
CA LEU A 142 0.70 16.57 -3.77
C LEU A 142 0.37 17.20 -2.41
N PRO A 143 -0.72 16.76 -1.74
CA PRO A 143 -1.10 17.27 -0.42
C PRO A 143 -0.25 16.64 0.70
N ILE A 144 1.05 16.90 0.66
CA ILE A 144 2.04 16.34 1.58
C ILE A 144 1.92 17.01 2.95
N LYS A 145 1.86 16.19 4.00
CA LYS A 145 1.96 16.62 5.39
C LYS A 145 3.10 15.84 6.05
N ARG A 146 4.14 16.55 6.52
CA ARG A 146 5.17 15.97 7.40
C ARG A 146 4.51 15.55 8.70
N ASN A 147 4.67 14.28 9.08
CA ASN A 147 3.92 13.72 10.18
C ASN A 147 4.81 13.42 11.38
N THR A 148 4.89 14.34 12.34
CA THR A 148 5.71 14.20 13.56
C THR A 148 5.00 13.44 14.70
N ARG A 149 3.72 13.04 14.53
CA ARG A 149 2.82 12.79 15.68
C ARG A 149 1.95 11.54 15.67
N LEU A 150 2.05 10.60 14.72
CA LEU A 150 1.26 9.36 14.81
C LEU A 150 1.72 8.37 15.91
N LYS A 151 2.77 8.71 16.67
CA LYS A 151 3.21 8.00 17.89
C LYS A 151 2.11 7.75 18.94
N GLN A 152 0.92 8.36 18.83
CA GLN A 152 -0.13 8.27 19.86
C GLN A 152 -1.45 7.58 19.44
N GLN A 153 -1.70 7.26 18.15
CA GLN A 153 -3.00 6.65 17.77
C GLN A 153 -3.02 5.12 17.80
N ASN A 154 -1.88 4.46 17.99
CA ASN A 154 -1.82 3.00 18.15
C ASN A 154 -2.15 2.49 19.57
N ARG A 155 -2.67 3.34 20.48
CA ARG A 155 -3.04 2.92 21.86
C ARG A 155 -4.46 2.38 22.03
N THR A 156 -5.30 2.31 20.99
CA THR A 156 -6.69 1.81 21.15
C THR A 156 -7.11 0.80 20.10
N VAL A 157 -6.41 -0.33 20.01
CA VAL A 157 -7.08 -1.64 19.91
C VAL A 157 -6.27 -2.63 20.73
N LYS A 158 -6.60 -2.75 22.01
CA LYS A 158 -6.19 -3.86 22.88
C LYS A 158 -6.87 -5.13 22.33
N ARG A 159 -6.29 -5.79 21.33
CA ARG A 159 -6.76 -7.11 20.89
C ARG A 159 -5.69 -8.15 21.17
N ARG A 160 -6.14 -9.16 21.91
CA ARG A 160 -5.37 -10.22 22.54
C ARG A 160 -4.47 -10.90 21.51
N SER A 161 -3.22 -11.10 21.91
CA SER A 161 -2.29 -12.04 21.29
C SER A 161 -2.95 -13.40 21.15
N LEU A 162 -3.10 -13.90 19.91
CA LEU A 162 -3.40 -15.29 19.63
C LEU A 162 -2.75 -15.71 18.31
N THR A 163 -1.73 -16.57 18.44
CA THR A 163 -1.30 -17.68 17.57
C THR A 163 -1.03 -17.45 16.07
N LYS A 164 0.11 -18.00 15.62
CA LYS A 164 0.50 -18.20 14.23
C LYS A 164 -0.63 -18.81 13.39
N GLY A 165 -0.84 -18.26 12.20
CA GLY A 165 -1.83 -18.71 11.22
C GLY A 165 -3.03 -17.77 11.10
N ILE A 166 -3.22 -17.19 9.90
CA ILE A 166 -4.35 -16.38 9.43
C ILE A 166 -5.49 -16.26 10.46
N VAL A 167 -5.58 -15.12 11.18
CA VAL A 167 -6.62 -14.93 12.19
C VAL A 167 -7.52 -13.75 11.83
N ASN A 168 -8.82 -14.05 11.89
CA ASN A 168 -9.97 -13.14 11.88
C ASN A 168 -10.51 -12.75 10.49
N LEU A 169 -11.50 -13.51 10.01
CA LEU A 169 -12.42 -13.14 8.92
C LEU A 169 -13.81 -12.92 9.54
N SER A 170 -14.03 -11.75 10.13
CA SER A 170 -15.40 -11.33 10.52
C SER A 170 -15.66 -9.95 9.96
N GLY A 171 -16.72 -9.79 9.16
CA GLY A 171 -17.16 -8.48 8.68
C GLY A 171 -16.30 -7.83 7.59
N GLY A 172 -15.52 -8.60 6.82
CA GLY A 172 -14.72 -8.07 5.70
C GLY A 172 -13.38 -7.43 6.11
N VAL A 173 -12.94 -7.63 7.34
CA VAL A 173 -11.60 -7.26 7.82
C VAL A 173 -10.74 -8.52 7.92
N ALA A 174 -9.49 -8.45 7.47
CA ALA A 174 -8.51 -9.51 7.63
C ALA A 174 -7.15 -8.96 8.12
N VAL A 175 -6.49 -9.69 9.01
CA VAL A 175 -5.11 -9.45 9.41
C VAL A 175 -4.31 -10.72 9.14
N ILE A 176 -3.25 -10.59 8.35
CA ILE A 176 -2.32 -11.68 8.04
C ILE A 176 -1.02 -11.39 8.79
N GLN A 177 -0.63 -12.32 9.66
CA GLN A 177 0.62 -12.29 10.41
C GLN A 177 1.32 -13.66 10.27
N VAL A 178 2.63 -13.65 10.02
CA VAL A 178 3.47 -14.86 9.86
C VAL A 178 4.35 -15.06 11.08
#